data_AF-A0A8S0GSH6-F1
#
_entry.id   AF-A0A8S0GSH6-F1
#
_cell.length_a   1.000
_cell.length_b   1.000
_cell.length_c   1.000
_cell.angle_alpha   90.00
_cell.angle_beta   90.00
_cell.angle_gamma   90.00
#
_symmetry.space_group_name_H-M   'P 1'
#
loop_
_entity.id
_entity.type
_entity.pdbx_description
1 polymer ?
#
loop_
_entity_poly.entity_id
_entity_poly.type
_entity_poly.pdbx_seq_one_letter_code
_entity_poly.pdbx_strand_id
1 'polypeptide(L)'
;MVYRVLIFYVGALAVLLSLYPWDELLVSLNAGGDAYSSSPFVKIFSLIGSDAAAQILNFVVLTAALSVYNSGVYCNSRMLYGLAEQGDAPKALMKLNKQGVPILALGISALITLLCVLVNYLAPHEALELLFALVVAALMINWALISLTHLRFRKAMAEQGVVPSFKAFWSPLSNYLCLAFMVMIVGVMWMIPGIRASVYAIPVWVLVIWGFYLLSRAKKASQPALR
;
A
#
# COMPACT_ATOMS: atom_id res chain seq x y z
N MET A 1 7.95 -16.37 -9.50
CA MET A 1 7.10 -15.26 -9.02
C MET A 1 6.85 -14.22 -10.10
N VAL A 2 7.89 -13.60 -10.68
CA VAL A 2 7.74 -12.57 -11.73
C VAL A 2 6.93 -13.04 -12.95
N TYR A 3 7.22 -14.23 -13.49
CA TYR A 3 6.48 -14.78 -14.63
C TYR A 3 4.98 -15.01 -14.33
N ARG A 4 4.63 -15.38 -13.09
CA ARG A 4 3.23 -15.55 -12.68
C ARG A 4 2.51 -14.21 -12.67
N VAL A 5 3.15 -13.17 -12.11
CA VAL A 5 2.58 -11.82 -12.12
C VAL A 5 2.38 -11.33 -13.55
N LEU A 6 3.37 -11.50 -14.43
CA LEU A 6 3.24 -11.11 -15.84
C LEU A 6 2.07 -11.83 -16.53
N ILE A 7 1.99 -13.15 -16.42
CA ILE A 7 0.92 -13.92 -17.08
C ILE A 7 -0.46 -13.56 -16.51
N PHE A 8 -0.61 -13.51 -15.19
CA PHE A 8 -1.92 -13.27 -14.58
C PHE A 8 -2.36 -11.80 -14.62
N TYR A 9 -1.45 -10.82 -14.56
CA TYR A 9 -1.82 -9.40 -14.60
C TYR A 9 -1.83 -8.88 -16.04
N VAL A 10 -0.70 -8.98 -16.74
CA VAL A 10 -0.57 -8.43 -18.10
C VAL A 10 -1.37 -9.28 -19.08
N GLY A 11 -1.32 -10.60 -18.97
CA GLY A 11 -2.11 -11.50 -19.82
C GLY A 11 -3.61 -11.32 -19.64
N ALA A 12 -4.10 -11.21 -18.39
CA ALA A 12 -5.52 -10.97 -18.14
C ALA A 12 -5.97 -9.60 -18.66
N LEU A 13 -5.18 -8.54 -18.47
CA LEU A 13 -5.47 -7.22 -19.03
C LEU A 13 -5.45 -7.22 -20.57
N ALA A 14 -4.51 -7.94 -21.19
CA ALA A 14 -4.45 -8.05 -22.65
C ALA A 14 -5.70 -8.73 -23.21
N VAL A 15 -6.14 -9.83 -22.60
CA VAL A 15 -7.40 -10.50 -22.96
C VAL A 15 -8.59 -9.58 -22.74
N LEU A 16 -8.63 -8.88 -21.60
CA LEU A 16 -9.69 -7.96 -21.25
C LEU A 16 -9.85 -6.82 -22.27
N LEU A 17 -8.74 -6.17 -22.63
CA LEU A 17 -8.72 -5.06 -23.59
C LEU A 17 -8.90 -5.53 -25.05
N SER A 18 -8.71 -6.82 -25.33
CA SER A 18 -9.02 -7.42 -26.63
C SER A 18 -10.50 -7.76 -26.78
N LEU A 19 -11.21 -8.03 -25.67
CA LEU A 19 -12.63 -8.35 -25.66
C LEU A 19 -13.52 -7.12 -25.72
N TYR A 20 -13.09 -6.00 -25.13
CA TYR A 20 -13.86 -4.78 -25.09
C TYR A 20 -12.94 -3.55 -25.26
N PRO A 21 -13.23 -2.64 -26.21
CA PRO A 21 -12.38 -1.47 -26.47
C PRO A 21 -12.18 -0.65 -25.19
N TRP A 22 -10.93 -0.26 -24.94
CA TRP A 22 -10.55 0.48 -23.74
C TRP A 22 -11.29 1.83 -23.63
N ASP A 23 -11.54 2.51 -24.75
CA ASP A 23 -12.27 3.77 -24.82
C ASP A 23 -13.72 3.61 -24.33
N GLU A 24 -14.42 2.60 -24.83
CA GLU A 24 -15.80 2.29 -24.42
C GLU A 24 -15.86 1.79 -22.98
N LEU A 25 -14.82 1.08 -22.52
CA LEU A 25 -14.73 0.62 -21.13
C LEU A 25 -14.66 1.81 -20.19
N LEU A 26 -13.79 2.76 -20.47
CA LEU A 26 -13.63 3.97 -19.67
C LEU A 26 -14.92 4.79 -19.64
N VAL A 27 -15.61 4.96 -20.77
CA VAL A 27 -16.91 5.64 -20.81
C VAL A 27 -17.94 4.90 -19.96
N SER A 28 -18.01 3.57 -20.05
CA SER A 28 -18.97 2.77 -19.27
C SER A 28 -18.69 2.75 -17.77
N LEU A 29 -17.42 2.83 -17.37
CA LEU A 29 -16.99 2.92 -15.97
C LEU A 29 -17.28 4.31 -15.39
N ASN A 30 -17.03 5.36 -16.16
CA ASN A 30 -17.30 6.74 -15.75
C ASN A 30 -18.80 7.08 -15.75
N ALA A 31 -19.60 6.44 -16.61
CA ALA A 31 -21.05 6.65 -16.67
C ALA A 31 -21.82 6.06 -15.48
N GLY A 32 -21.21 5.15 -14.71
CA GLY A 32 -21.81 4.53 -13.52
C GLY A 32 -21.87 5.41 -12.27
N GLY A 33 -21.53 6.70 -12.38
CA GLY A 33 -21.45 7.65 -11.26
C GLY A 33 -20.14 7.56 -10.48
N ASP A 34 -19.55 6.37 -10.36
CA ASP A 34 -18.27 6.13 -9.69
C ASP A 34 -17.42 5.11 -10.48
N ALA A 35 -16.25 5.53 -10.99
CA ALA A 35 -15.30 4.67 -11.71
C ALA A 35 -14.80 3.45 -10.89
N TYR A 36 -15.01 3.48 -9.58
CA TYR A 36 -14.51 2.50 -8.61
C TYR A 36 -15.58 1.54 -8.09
N SER A 37 -16.85 1.80 -8.38
CA SER A 37 -17.98 1.01 -7.86
C SER A 37 -18.13 -0.36 -8.52
N SER A 38 -17.56 -0.54 -9.71
CA SER A 38 -17.67 -1.79 -10.48
C SER A 38 -16.32 -2.33 -10.94
N SER A 39 -16.07 -3.62 -10.68
CA SER A 39 -14.88 -4.30 -11.20
C SER A 39 -14.92 -4.37 -12.73
N PRO A 40 -13.91 -3.88 -13.45
CA PRO A 40 -13.86 -3.91 -14.92
C PRO A 40 -14.02 -5.32 -15.49
N PHE A 41 -13.49 -6.34 -14.81
CA PHE A 41 -13.65 -7.72 -15.23
C PHE A 41 -15.11 -8.17 -15.13
N VAL A 42 -15.80 -7.88 -14.01
CA VAL A 42 -17.21 -8.23 -13.83
C VAL A 42 -18.08 -7.48 -14.84
N LYS A 43 -17.77 -6.19 -15.07
CA LYS A 43 -18.49 -5.33 -16.01
C LYS A 43 -18.45 -5.88 -17.44
N ILE A 44 -17.28 -6.32 -17.91
CA ILE A 44 -17.15 -6.85 -19.27
C ILE A 44 -17.94 -8.14 -19.46
N PHE A 45 -17.94 -9.07 -18.50
CA PHE A 45 -18.76 -10.28 -18.59
C PHE A 45 -20.26 -9.97 -18.57
N SER A 46 -20.69 -8.94 -17.83
CA SER A 46 -22.09 -8.47 -17.90
C SER A 46 -22.42 -7.84 -19.26
N LEU A 47 -21.50 -7.08 -19.86
CA LEU A 47 -21.68 -6.42 -21.17
C LEU A 47 -21.74 -7.42 -22.32
N ILE A 48 -21.01 -8.54 -22.23
CA ILE A 48 -21.00 -9.62 -23.24
C ILE A 48 -22.20 -10.58 -23.06
N GLY A 49 -23.09 -10.34 -22.08
CA GLY A 49 -24.34 -11.08 -21.89
C GLY A 49 -24.22 -12.35 -21.04
N SER A 50 -23.15 -12.51 -20.25
CA SER A 50 -22.96 -13.65 -19.35
C SER A 50 -23.05 -13.22 -17.87
N ASP A 51 -24.27 -12.94 -17.42
CA ASP A 51 -24.54 -12.54 -16.03
C ASP A 51 -24.11 -13.62 -15.02
N ALA A 52 -24.25 -14.91 -15.38
CA ALA A 52 -23.79 -16.02 -14.54
C ALA A 52 -22.26 -15.98 -14.35
N ALA A 53 -21.49 -15.74 -15.42
CA ALA A 53 -20.03 -15.61 -15.33
C ALA A 53 -19.63 -14.37 -14.52
N ALA A 54 -20.34 -13.24 -14.70
CA ALA A 54 -20.12 -12.03 -13.93
C ALA A 54 -20.32 -12.24 -12.43
N GLN A 55 -21.38 -12.95 -12.02
CA GLN A 55 -21.65 -13.26 -10.62
C GLN A 55 -20.61 -14.20 -10.00
N ILE A 56 -20.21 -15.25 -10.71
CA ILE A 56 -19.15 -16.16 -10.26
C ILE A 56 -17.85 -15.39 -10.05
N LEU A 57 -17.50 -14.52 -11.00
CA LEU A 57 -16.28 -13.72 -10.90
C LEU A 57 -16.34 -12.73 -9.74
N ASN A 58 -17.48 -12.07 -9.54
CA ASN A 58 -17.68 -11.19 -8.39
C ASN A 58 -17.48 -11.96 -7.07
N PHE A 59 -18.09 -13.15 -6.93
CA PHE A 59 -17.91 -14.00 -5.76
C PHE A 59 -16.43 -14.38 -5.51
N VAL A 60 -15.69 -14.74 -6.56
CA VAL A 60 -14.26 -15.04 -6.47
C VAL A 60 -13.46 -13.82 -6.04
N VAL A 61 -13.73 -12.65 -6.63
CA VAL A 61 -13.04 -11.39 -6.30
C VAL A 61 -13.31 -10.97 -4.86
N LEU A 62 -14.55 -11.04 -4.37
CA LEU A 62 -14.88 -10.74 -2.98
C LEU A 62 -14.20 -11.69 -2.01
N THR A 63 -14.20 -12.98 -2.32
CA THR A 63 -13.54 -14.00 -1.48
C THR A 63 -12.03 -13.77 -1.43
N ALA A 64 -11.40 -13.45 -2.56
CA ALA A 64 -9.98 -13.11 -2.63
C ALA A 64 -9.66 -11.83 -1.85
N ALA A 65 -10.50 -10.79 -1.97
CA ALA A 65 -10.35 -9.54 -1.23
C ALA A 65 -10.44 -9.76 0.28
N LEU A 66 -11.40 -10.56 0.75
CA LEU A 66 -11.53 -10.94 2.17
C LEU A 66 -10.31 -11.71 2.68
N SER A 67 -9.75 -12.60 1.86
CA SER A 67 -8.54 -13.36 2.19
C SER A 67 -7.32 -12.43 2.36
N VAL A 68 -7.09 -11.54 1.40
CA VAL A 68 -5.99 -10.54 1.47
C VAL A 68 -6.18 -9.60 2.67
N TYR A 69 -7.41 -9.19 2.95
CA TYR A 69 -7.72 -8.34 4.10
C TYR A 69 -7.35 -9.03 5.43
N ASN A 70 -7.69 -10.30 5.61
CA ASN A 70 -7.34 -11.04 6.83
C ASN A 70 -5.82 -11.10 7.06
N SER A 71 -5.04 -11.41 6.01
CA SER A 71 -3.57 -11.39 6.09
C SER A 71 -3.02 -9.98 6.31
N GLY A 72 -3.62 -8.95 5.71
CA GLY A 72 -3.22 -7.55 5.88
C GLY A 72 -3.40 -7.05 7.31
N VAL A 73 -4.56 -7.31 7.91
CA VAL A 73 -4.84 -6.94 9.31
C VAL A 73 -3.89 -7.65 10.27
N TYR A 74 -3.59 -8.93 10.03
CA TYR A 74 -2.61 -9.68 10.80
C TYR A 74 -1.21 -9.04 10.73
N CYS A 75 -0.74 -8.72 9.52
CA CYS A 75 0.56 -8.08 9.32
C CYS A 75 0.63 -6.71 10.00
N ASN A 76 -0.41 -5.88 9.88
CA ASN A 76 -0.46 -4.57 10.51
C ASN A 76 -0.39 -4.66 12.03
N SER A 77 -1.14 -5.60 12.62
CA SER A 77 -1.15 -5.82 14.07
C SER A 77 0.23 -6.24 14.60
N ARG A 78 0.95 -7.07 13.83
CA ARG A 78 2.32 -7.49 14.16
C ARG A 78 3.35 -6.39 13.95
N MET A 79 3.18 -5.55 12.92
CA MET A 79 4.04 -4.38 12.69
C MET A 79 3.88 -3.35 13.82
N LEU A 80 2.65 -3.06 14.25
CA LEU A 80 2.36 -2.22 15.41
C LEU A 80 2.95 -2.78 16.70
N TYR A 81 2.88 -4.09 16.90
CA TYR A 81 3.55 -4.76 18.01
C TYR A 81 5.07 -4.57 17.97
N GLY A 82 5.71 -4.75 16.80
CA GLY A 82 7.16 -4.55 16.63
C GLY A 82 7.60 -3.10 16.88
N LEU A 83 6.78 -2.13 16.46
CA LEU A 83 7.02 -0.71 16.79
C LEU A 83 6.93 -0.44 18.30
N ALA A 84 6.01 -1.10 19.00
CA ALA A 84 5.89 -0.99 20.44
C ALA A 84 7.07 -1.64 21.19
N GLU A 85 7.58 -2.77 20.68
CA GLU A 85 8.78 -3.43 21.18
C GLU A 85 10.04 -2.55 21.02
N GLN A 86 10.16 -1.82 19.91
CA GLN A 86 11.23 -0.85 19.66
C GLN A 86 11.07 0.47 20.45
N GLY A 87 9.97 0.63 21.20
CA GLY A 87 9.67 1.82 21.99
C GLY A 87 9.13 3.01 21.20
N ASP A 88 8.82 2.82 19.91
CA ASP A 88 8.29 3.86 19.02
C ASP A 88 6.75 3.91 19.01
N ALA A 89 6.08 2.94 19.64
CA ALA A 89 4.63 2.95 19.89
C ALA A 89 4.28 2.70 21.38
N PRO A 90 3.05 3.01 21.84
CA PRO A 90 2.67 2.86 23.25
C PRO A 90 2.87 1.41 23.76
N LYS A 91 3.51 1.25 24.93
CA LYS A 91 3.78 -0.06 25.55
C LYS A 91 2.53 -0.93 25.73
N ALA A 92 1.35 -0.33 25.79
CA ALA A 92 0.08 -1.05 25.82
C ALA A 92 -0.11 -1.99 24.61
N LEU A 93 0.44 -1.65 23.45
CA LEU A 93 0.35 -2.47 22.22
C LEU A 93 1.22 -3.74 22.26
N MET A 94 2.14 -3.85 23.23
CA MET A 94 2.92 -5.07 23.45
C MET A 94 2.14 -6.17 24.19
N LYS A 95 0.90 -5.91 24.65
CA LYS A 95 0.11 -6.94 25.34
C LYS A 95 -0.33 -8.02 24.36
N LEU A 96 0.16 -9.24 24.58
CA LEU A 96 -0.22 -10.45 23.84
C LEU A 96 -1.28 -11.25 24.62
N ASN A 97 -2.20 -11.88 23.88
CA ASN A 97 -3.09 -12.90 24.45
C ASN A 97 -2.35 -14.25 24.59
N LYS A 98 -2.97 -15.22 25.28
CA LYS A 98 -2.51 -16.62 25.43
C LYS A 98 -2.19 -17.32 24.11
N GLN A 99 -2.79 -16.88 22.99
CA GLN A 99 -2.55 -17.40 21.64
C GLN A 99 -1.46 -16.63 20.87
N GLY A 100 -0.73 -15.71 21.51
CA GLY A 100 0.33 -14.93 20.86
C GLY A 100 -0.16 -13.85 19.90
N VAL A 101 -1.42 -13.40 20.03
CA VAL A 101 -2.03 -12.36 19.18
C VAL A 101 -2.07 -11.02 19.93
N PRO A 102 -1.59 -9.91 19.34
CA PRO A 102 -1.65 -8.58 19.95
C PRO A 102 -3.06 -7.98 19.80
N ILE A 103 -3.98 -8.33 20.71
CA ILE A 103 -5.41 -7.97 20.61
C ILE A 103 -5.62 -6.45 20.56
N LEU A 104 -4.84 -5.67 21.31
CA LEU A 104 -4.99 -4.21 21.30
C LEU A 104 -4.59 -3.61 19.94
N ALA A 105 -3.50 -4.09 19.33
CA ALA A 105 -3.11 -3.66 17.98
C ALA A 105 -4.13 -4.09 16.91
N LEU A 106 -4.70 -5.29 17.08
CA LEU A 106 -5.78 -5.80 16.24
C LEU A 106 -7.05 -4.95 16.35
N GLY A 107 -7.46 -4.62 17.58
CA GLY A 107 -8.63 -3.78 17.85
C GLY A 107 -8.49 -2.37 17.29
N ILE A 108 -7.30 -1.77 17.38
CA ILE A 108 -7.01 -0.46 16.76
C ILE A 108 -7.09 -0.55 15.24
N SER A 109 -6.50 -1.58 14.63
CA SER A 109 -6.58 -1.79 13.19
C SER A 109 -8.04 -1.94 12.73
N ALA A 110 -8.84 -2.73 13.47
CA ALA A 110 -10.26 -2.91 13.19
C ALA A 110 -11.07 -1.61 13.35
N LEU A 111 -10.78 -0.82 14.39
CA LEU A 111 -11.41 0.48 14.61
C LEU A 111 -11.12 1.45 13.46
N ILE A 112 -9.86 1.54 13.03
CA ILE A 112 -9.46 2.39 11.90
C ILE A 112 -10.16 1.94 10.62
N THR A 113 -10.23 0.63 10.35
CA THR A 113 -10.99 0.13 9.19
C THR A 113 -12.47 0.50 9.29
N LEU A 114 -13.09 0.33 10.45
CA LEU A 114 -14.49 0.68 10.66
C LEU A 114 -14.74 2.17 10.40
N LEU A 115 -13.86 3.04 10.89
CA LEU A 115 -13.91 4.47 10.61
C LEU A 115 -13.76 4.77 9.11
N CYS A 116 -12.84 4.10 8.42
CA CYS A 116 -12.69 4.27 6.97
C CYS A 116 -13.95 3.84 6.21
N VAL A 117 -14.57 2.73 6.59
CA VAL A 117 -15.84 2.26 6.00
C VAL A 117 -16.97 3.24 6.26
N LEU A 118 -17.04 3.79 7.48
CA LEU A 118 -18.05 4.78 7.84
C LEU A 118 -17.89 6.09 7.07
N VAL A 119 -16.66 6.58 6.93
CA VAL A 119 -16.36 7.77 6.11
C VAL A 119 -16.70 7.52 4.65
N ASN A 120 -16.38 6.33 4.12
CA ASN A 120 -16.75 5.94 2.76
C ASN A 120 -18.27 5.81 2.56
N TYR A 121 -19.03 5.45 3.61
CA TYR A 121 -20.48 5.41 3.53
C TYR A 121 -21.12 6.80 3.54
N LEU A 122 -20.54 7.76 4.29
CA LEU A 122 -21.06 9.13 4.39
C LEU A 122 -20.70 10.02 3.20
N ALA A 123 -19.53 9.83 2.60
CA ALA A 123 -19.04 10.63 1.47
C ALA A 123 -18.29 9.75 0.45
N PRO A 124 -18.99 8.91 -0.33
CA PRO A 124 -18.36 7.84 -1.12
C PRO A 124 -17.36 8.33 -2.17
N HIS A 125 -17.69 9.40 -2.91
CA HIS A 125 -16.83 9.89 -3.98
C HIS A 125 -15.53 10.52 -3.44
N GLU A 126 -15.64 11.46 -2.49
CA GLU A 126 -14.46 12.17 -1.95
C GLU A 126 -13.63 11.29 -1.00
N ALA A 127 -14.26 10.43 -0.20
CA ALA A 127 -13.57 9.55 0.73
C ALA A 127 -12.70 8.53 0.02
N LEU A 128 -13.22 7.90 -1.04
CA LEU A 128 -12.49 6.88 -1.79
C LEU A 128 -11.28 7.51 -2.48
N GLU A 129 -11.44 8.64 -3.15
CA GLU A 129 -10.33 9.35 -3.80
C GLU A 129 -9.24 9.73 -2.78
N LEU A 130 -9.63 10.26 -1.62
CA LEU A 130 -8.69 10.60 -0.56
C LEU A 130 -7.95 9.38 0.00
N LEU A 131 -8.67 8.28 0.26
CA LEU A 131 -8.09 7.03 0.76
C LEU A 131 -7.09 6.46 -0.24
N PHE A 132 -7.44 6.39 -1.52
CA PHE A 132 -6.50 6.01 -2.57
C PHE A 132 -5.31 6.96 -2.62
N ALA A 133 -5.53 8.26 -2.48
CA ALA A 133 -4.47 9.23 -2.52
C ALA A 133 -3.43 8.99 -1.41
N LEU A 134 -3.90 8.70 -0.19
CA LEU A 134 -3.08 8.36 0.97
C LEU A 134 -2.34 7.03 0.78
N VAL A 135 -3.02 5.99 0.27
CA VAL A 135 -2.41 4.67 0.03
C VAL A 135 -1.29 4.75 -1.00
N VAL A 136 -1.52 5.43 -2.13
CA VAL A 136 -0.50 5.57 -3.17
C VAL A 136 0.68 6.40 -2.67
N ALA A 137 0.42 7.49 -1.94
CA ALA A 137 1.48 8.28 -1.31
C ALA A 137 2.34 7.45 -0.34
N ALA A 138 1.70 6.68 0.55
CA ALA A 138 2.39 5.80 1.49
C ALA A 138 3.21 4.72 0.78
N LEU A 139 2.67 4.13 -0.30
CA LEU A 139 3.36 3.14 -1.11
C LEU A 139 4.62 3.72 -1.77
N MET A 140 4.52 4.94 -2.31
CA MET A 140 5.66 5.67 -2.87
C MET A 140 6.71 5.99 -1.81
N ILE A 141 6.32 6.42 -0.61
CA ILE A 141 7.28 6.66 0.48
C ILE A 141 7.97 5.34 0.87
N ASN A 142 7.21 4.26 1.01
CA ASN A 142 7.73 2.95 1.42
C ASN A 142 8.76 2.40 0.42
N TRP A 143 8.45 2.40 -0.88
CA TRP A 143 9.40 1.93 -1.90
C TRP A 143 10.66 2.80 -1.98
N ALA A 144 10.53 4.12 -1.82
CA ALA A 144 11.66 5.03 -1.79
C ALA A 144 12.54 4.75 -0.57
N LEU A 145 11.93 4.57 0.60
CA LEU A 145 12.64 4.26 1.84
C LEU A 145 13.33 2.90 1.78
N ILE A 146 12.70 1.87 1.20
CA ILE A 146 13.31 0.56 0.99
C ILE A 146 14.55 0.69 0.10
N SER A 147 14.45 1.40 -1.03
CA SER A 147 15.58 1.59 -1.95
C SER A 147 16.73 2.35 -1.29
N LEU A 148 16.43 3.45 -0.58
CA LEU A 148 17.42 4.25 0.14
C LEU A 148 18.08 3.48 1.29
N THR A 149 17.29 2.75 2.07
CA THR A 149 17.78 1.92 3.18
C THR A 149 18.67 0.80 2.65
N HIS A 150 18.31 0.18 1.53
CA HIS A 150 19.11 -0.85 0.89
C HIS A 150 20.46 -0.28 0.38
N LEU A 151 20.48 0.93 -0.19
CA LEU A 151 21.73 1.62 -0.55
C LEU A 151 22.63 1.88 0.67
N ARG A 152 22.06 2.39 1.77
CA ARG A 152 22.80 2.63 3.02
C ARG A 152 23.29 1.33 3.66
N PHE A 153 22.47 0.29 3.67
CA PHE A 153 22.84 -1.03 4.15
C PHE A 153 24.05 -1.57 3.40
N ARG A 154 24.06 -1.50 2.06
CA ARG A 154 25.23 -1.94 1.28
C ARG A 154 26.47 -1.10 1.55
N LYS A 155 26.34 0.22 1.74
CA LYS A 155 27.46 1.10 2.10
C LYS A 155 28.06 0.69 3.45
N ALA A 156 27.22 0.51 4.47
CA ALA A 156 27.66 0.08 5.80
C ALA A 156 28.30 -1.32 5.78
N MET A 157 27.76 -2.27 5.01
CA MET A 157 28.33 -3.62 4.86
C MET A 157 29.69 -3.59 4.14
N ALA A 158 29.86 -2.72 3.14
CA ALA A 158 31.14 -2.53 2.47
C ALA A 158 32.19 -1.92 3.41
N GLU A 159 31.80 -0.95 4.25
CA GLU A 159 32.66 -0.36 5.28
C GLU A 159 33.09 -1.39 6.34
N GLN A 160 32.24 -2.40 6.62
CA GLN A 160 32.53 -3.49 7.54
C GLN A 160 33.23 -4.70 6.89
N GLY A 161 33.48 -4.67 5.57
CA GLY A 161 34.10 -5.77 4.83
C GLY A 161 33.25 -7.05 4.74
N VAL A 162 31.97 -7.00 5.09
CA VAL A 162 31.08 -8.17 5.09
C VAL A 162 30.38 -8.29 3.74
N VAL A 163 30.58 -9.42 3.06
CA VAL A 163 29.91 -9.71 1.79
C VAL A 163 28.51 -10.27 2.07
N PRO A 164 27.42 -9.65 1.58
CA PRO A 164 26.08 -10.18 1.77
C PRO A 164 25.92 -11.53 1.05
N SER A 165 25.24 -12.47 1.72
CA SER A 165 25.00 -13.83 1.22
C SER A 165 24.22 -13.85 -0.11
N PHE A 166 23.30 -12.91 -0.30
CA PHE A 166 22.59 -12.70 -1.57
C PHE A 166 23.03 -11.40 -2.23
N LYS A 167 23.66 -11.52 -3.41
CA LYS A 167 24.03 -10.35 -4.23
C LYS A 167 22.85 -10.01 -5.14
N ALA A 168 22.19 -8.89 -4.86
CA ALA A 168 21.17 -8.35 -5.75
C ALA A 168 21.76 -8.11 -7.15
N PHE A 169 21.10 -8.66 -8.17
CA PHE A 169 21.51 -8.50 -9.56
C PHE A 169 21.60 -7.02 -9.92
N TRP A 170 22.72 -6.60 -10.51
CA TRP A 170 22.96 -5.22 -10.95
C TRP A 170 23.01 -4.15 -9.83
N SER A 171 23.21 -4.52 -8.57
CA SER A 171 23.36 -3.55 -7.49
C SER A 171 24.77 -2.93 -7.49
N PRO A 172 24.93 -1.59 -7.37
CA PRO A 172 23.95 -0.60 -6.89
C PRO A 172 23.08 0.06 -7.95
N LEU A 173 23.33 -0.16 -9.25
CA LEU A 173 22.62 0.48 -10.35
C LEU A 173 21.10 0.19 -10.31
N SER A 174 20.70 -1.01 -9.91
CA SER A 174 19.29 -1.40 -9.74
C SER A 174 18.52 -0.49 -8.75
N ASN A 175 19.14 -0.07 -7.65
CA ASN A 175 18.47 0.81 -6.67
C ASN A 175 18.30 2.23 -7.21
N TYR A 176 19.29 2.75 -7.93
CA TYR A 176 19.21 4.06 -8.59
C TYR A 176 18.18 4.06 -9.72
N LEU A 177 18.12 2.98 -10.51
CA LEU A 177 17.09 2.77 -11.53
C LEU A 177 15.69 2.77 -10.88
N CYS A 178 15.53 2.08 -9.75
CA CYS A 178 14.27 2.08 -9.00
C CYS A 178 13.89 3.49 -8.53
N LEU A 179 14.83 4.25 -7.94
CA LEU A 179 14.57 5.62 -7.52
C LEU A 179 14.21 6.54 -8.69
N ALA A 180 14.91 6.43 -9.82
CA ALA A 180 14.60 7.19 -11.03
C ALA A 180 13.21 6.85 -11.57
N PHE A 181 12.85 5.57 -11.58
CA PHE A 181 11.52 5.10 -11.96
C PHE A 181 10.43 5.65 -11.04
N MET A 182 10.68 5.72 -9.73
CA MET A 182 9.75 6.32 -8.78
C MET A 182 9.56 7.82 -9.01
N VAL A 183 10.64 8.56 -9.29
CA VAL A 183 10.54 9.99 -9.64
C VAL A 183 9.72 10.18 -10.91
N MET A 184 9.91 9.32 -11.91
CA MET A 184 9.10 9.32 -13.12
C MET A 184 7.62 9.06 -12.82
N ILE A 185 7.29 8.06 -11.99
CA ILE A 185 5.90 7.80 -11.56
C ILE A 185 5.30 9.04 -10.90
N VAL A 186 6.01 9.68 -9.95
CA VAL A 186 5.53 10.89 -9.29
C VAL A 186 5.28 12.02 -10.30
N GLY A 187 6.15 12.16 -11.31
CA GLY A 187 5.96 13.11 -12.41
C GLY A 187 4.69 12.83 -13.23
N VAL A 188 4.44 11.57 -13.58
CA VAL A 188 3.21 11.16 -14.29
C VAL A 188 1.97 11.39 -13.41
N MET A 189 2.06 11.07 -12.12
CA MET A 189 0.97 11.31 -11.16
C MET A 189 0.61 12.78 -11.03
N TRP A 190 1.60 13.68 -11.12
CA TRP A 190 1.36 15.12 -11.10
C TRP A 190 0.49 15.55 -12.29
N MET A 191 0.72 14.96 -13.46
CA MET A 191 0.01 15.30 -14.70
C MET A 191 -1.45 14.85 -14.69
N ILE A 192 -1.81 13.82 -13.91
CA ILE A 192 -3.15 13.24 -13.88
C ILE A 192 -3.99 13.86 -12.75
N PRO A 193 -5.09 14.59 -13.05
CA PRO A 193 -5.86 15.32 -12.03
C PRO A 193 -6.35 14.45 -10.87
N GLY A 194 -6.86 13.24 -11.15
CA GLY A 194 -7.46 12.36 -10.14
C GLY A 194 -6.47 11.77 -9.11
N ILE A 195 -5.17 11.71 -9.44
CA ILE A 195 -4.14 11.17 -8.53
C ILE A 195 -3.12 12.23 -8.10
N ARG A 196 -3.31 13.48 -8.52
CA ARG A 196 -2.45 14.62 -8.14
C ARG A 196 -2.50 14.87 -6.63
N ALA A 197 -3.65 14.60 -6.00
CA ALA A 197 -3.80 14.70 -4.55
C ALA A 197 -2.76 13.84 -3.79
N SER A 198 -2.41 12.65 -4.30
CA SER A 198 -1.37 11.80 -3.72
C SER A 198 -0.01 12.49 -3.71
N VAL A 199 0.31 13.25 -4.76
CA VAL A 199 1.62 13.91 -4.89
C VAL A 199 1.80 14.98 -3.83
N TYR A 200 0.74 15.74 -3.53
CA TYR A 200 0.74 16.69 -2.42
C TYR A 200 0.73 16.00 -1.04
N ALA A 201 0.10 14.82 -0.94
CA ALA A 201 0.08 14.04 0.30
C ALA A 201 1.49 13.51 0.67
N ILE A 202 2.35 13.20 -0.30
CA ILE A 202 3.72 12.69 -0.04
C ILE A 202 4.54 13.63 0.87
N PRO A 203 4.79 14.91 0.53
CA PRO A 203 5.59 15.80 1.37
C PRO A 203 4.92 16.07 2.71
N VAL A 204 3.58 16.18 2.76
CA VAL A 204 2.83 16.34 4.01
C VAL A 204 3.09 15.14 4.93
N TRP A 205 3.01 13.92 4.41
CA TRP A 205 3.31 12.70 5.17
C TRP A 205 4.74 12.64 5.66
N VAL A 206 5.71 12.99 4.81
CA VAL A 206 7.13 13.04 5.19
C VAL A 206 7.36 14.04 6.31
N LEU A 207 6.73 15.22 6.25
CA LEU A 207 6.81 16.23 7.31
C LEU A 207 6.17 15.76 8.62
N VAL A 208 5.04 15.07 8.55
CA VAL A 208 4.38 14.47 9.73
C VAL A 208 5.29 13.43 10.38
N ILE A 209 5.86 12.51 9.60
CA ILE A 209 6.82 11.51 10.10
C ILE A 209 8.05 12.18 10.70
N TRP A 210 8.58 13.22 10.03
CA TRP A 210 9.70 14.00 10.53
C TRP A 210 9.38 14.71 11.85
N GLY A 211 8.20 15.29 11.99
CA GLY A 211 7.72 15.89 13.23
C GLY A 211 7.63 14.88 14.37
N PHE A 212 7.05 13.69 14.13
CA PHE A 212 7.02 12.62 15.11
C PHE A 212 8.43 12.13 15.49
N TYR A 213 9.34 12.05 14.53
CA TYR A 213 10.73 11.70 14.78
C TYR A 213 11.45 12.73 15.67
N LEU A 214 11.21 14.02 15.46
CA LEU A 214 11.78 15.07 16.32
C LEU A 214 11.23 14.99 17.75
N LEU A 215 9.92 14.78 17.90
CA LEU A 215 9.26 14.64 19.20
C LEU A 215 9.73 13.39 19.96
N SER A 216 9.91 12.27 19.26
CA SER A 216 10.41 11.03 19.88
C SER A 216 11.88 11.17 20.29
N ARG A 217 12.69 11.87 19.49
CA ARG A 217 14.09 12.18 19.83
C ARG A 217 14.18 13.13 21.03
N ALA A 218 13.31 14.15 21.10
CA ALA A 218 13.22 15.05 22.25
C ALA A 218 12.82 14.28 23.53
N LYS A 219 11.84 13.37 23.46
CA LYS A 219 11.47 12.49 24.58
C LYS A 219 12.61 11.57 25.03
N LYS A 220 13.34 10.95 24.09
CA LYS A 220 14.52 10.11 24.39
C LYS A 220 15.65 10.92 25.01
N ALA A 221 15.86 12.17 24.59
CA ALA A 221 16.84 13.08 25.21
C ALA A 221 16.42 13.58 26.62
N SER A 222 15.13 13.52 26.95
CA SER A 222 14.56 13.96 28.23
C SER A 222 14.56 12.86 29.31
N GLN A 223 14.80 11.60 28.95
CA GLN A 223 14.92 10.51 29.93
C GLN A 223 16.37 10.42 30.41
N PRO A 224 16.65 10.68 31.71
CA PRO A 224 18.00 10.54 32.23
C PRO A 224 18.40 9.06 32.13
N ALA A 225 19.60 8.82 31.61
CA ALA A 225 20.19 7.48 31.50
C ALA A 225 20.24 6.84 32.90
N LEU A 226 19.29 5.95 33.19
CA LEU A 226 19.35 5.10 34.36
C LEU A 226 20.47 4.08 34.09
N ARG A 227 21.56 4.27 34.82
CA ARG A 227 22.67 3.33 34.98
C ARG A 227 22.21 2.04 35.65
#